data_AF-A0A348TY32-F1
#
_entry.id   AF-A0A348TY32-F1
#
_cell.length_a   1.000
_cell.length_b   1.000
_cell.length_c   1.000
_cell.angle_alpha   90.00
_cell.angle_beta   90.00
_cell.angle_gamma   90.00
#
_symmetry.space_group_name_H-M   'P 1'
#
loop_
_entity.id
_entity.type
_entity.pdbx_description
1 polymer ?
#
loop_
_entity_poly.entity_id
_entity_poly.type
_entity_poly.pdbx_seq_one_letter_code
_entity_poly.pdbx_strand_id
1 'polypeptide(L)'
;EPLTWNMHPLVSALKAKGMQVYVETSGAYKLTGDWDWICLSPKKTAKPLEAYYNAAHELKVIIYNQNDFKWAEEHAAKMHEGCQLFLQPEWSKREEMMPHIVDYVMMHPKWKVSLQTHKYMHIP
;
A
#
# COMPACT_ATOMS: atom_id res chain seq x y z
N GLU A 1 -6.32 9.74 -6.31
CA GLU A 1 -6.38 9.50 -4.86
C GLU A 1 -7.84 9.52 -4.44
N PRO A 2 -8.43 8.39 -4.02
CA PRO A 2 -9.86 8.31 -3.70
C PRO A 2 -10.31 9.29 -2.60
N LEU A 3 -9.46 9.49 -1.59
CA LEU A 3 -9.83 10.21 -0.36
C LEU A 3 -9.71 11.74 -0.47
N THR A 4 -9.57 12.28 -1.68
CA THR A 4 -9.87 13.69 -1.95
C THR A 4 -11.36 14.00 -1.78
N TRP A 5 -12.21 12.97 -1.78
CA TRP A 5 -13.65 13.05 -1.58
C TRP A 5 -14.07 12.39 -0.27
N ASN A 6 -15.22 12.79 0.27
CA ASN A 6 -15.84 12.07 1.39
C ASN A 6 -16.46 10.76 0.87
N MET A 7 -15.85 9.63 1.23
CA MET A 7 -16.24 8.31 0.71
C MET A 7 -17.36 7.63 1.49
N HIS A 8 -17.83 8.19 2.62
CA HIS A 8 -18.92 7.60 3.41
C HIS A 8 -20.16 7.24 2.58
N PRO A 9 -20.71 8.13 1.72
CA PRO A 9 -21.95 7.81 0.99
C PRO A 9 -21.77 6.62 0.05
N LEU A 10 -20.62 6.53 -0.63
CA LEU A 10 -20.34 5.43 -1.55
C LEU A 10 -20.10 4.13 -0.80
N VAL A 11 -19.22 4.14 0.20
CA VAL A 11 -18.85 2.93 0.95
C VAL A 11 -20.08 2.35 1.65
N SER A 12 -20.88 3.18 2.31
CA SER A 12 -22.11 2.72 2.97
C SER A 12 -23.12 2.12 1.98
N ALA A 13 -23.29 2.71 0.79
CA ALA A 13 -24.19 2.19 -0.23
C ALA A 13 -23.73 0.84 -0.81
N LEU A 14 -22.42 0.65 -0.96
CA LEU A 14 -21.84 -0.62 -1.41
C LEU A 14 -21.99 -1.70 -0.33
N LYS A 15 -21.67 -1.38 0.92
CA LYS A 15 -21.83 -2.32 2.05
C LYS A 15 -23.29 -2.70 2.29
N ALA A 16 -24.24 -1.77 2.10
CA ALA A 16 -25.67 -2.06 2.16
C ALA A 16 -26.13 -3.10 1.12
N LYS A 17 -25.35 -3.32 0.05
CA LYS A 17 -25.56 -4.38 -0.95
C LYS A 17 -24.79 -5.67 -0.65
N GLY A 18 -24.19 -5.77 0.54
CA GLY A 18 -23.38 -6.93 0.95
C GLY A 18 -22.00 -7.02 0.29
N MET A 19 -21.50 -5.93 -0.30
CA MET A 19 -20.18 -5.91 -0.92
C MET A 19 -19.08 -5.64 0.12
N GLN A 20 -17.94 -6.31 -0.04
CA GLN A 20 -16.70 -5.91 0.62
C GLN A 20 -16.05 -4.77 -0.17
N VAL A 21 -15.58 -3.75 0.53
CA VAL A 21 -15.08 -2.51 -0.09
C VAL A 21 -13.66 -2.22 0.37
N TYR A 22 -12.73 -2.24 -0.58
CA TYR A 22 -11.30 -2.03 -0.32
C TYR A 22 -10.86 -0.69 -0.90
N VAL A 23 -9.82 -0.10 -0.31
CA VAL A 23 -9.22 1.14 -0.83
C VAL A 23 -7.70 1.03 -0.93
N GLU A 24 -7.17 1.51 -2.05
CA GLU A 24 -5.75 1.86 -2.18
C GLU A 24 -5.59 3.37 -2.11
N THR A 25 -4.70 3.85 -1.24
CA THR A 25 -4.53 5.27 -0.97
C THR A 25 -3.08 5.61 -0.65
N SER A 26 -2.66 6.84 -0.96
CA SER A 26 -1.40 7.43 -0.51
C SER A 26 -1.40 7.83 0.96
N GLY A 27 -2.59 7.95 1.56
CA GLY A 27 -2.78 8.43 2.92
C GLY A 27 -2.66 9.94 3.11
N ALA A 28 -2.54 10.71 2.03
CA ALA A 28 -2.30 12.16 2.09
C ALA A 28 -3.55 13.00 2.48
N TYR A 29 -4.74 12.39 2.54
CA TYR A 29 -6.02 13.06 2.78
C TYR A 29 -6.76 12.43 3.95
N LYS A 30 -7.85 13.04 4.42
CA LYS A 30 -8.60 12.51 5.56
C LYS A 30 -9.21 11.14 5.23
N LEU A 31 -8.97 10.15 6.10
CA LEU A 31 -9.63 8.86 6.01
C LEU A 31 -11.15 9.03 6.24
N THR A 32 -11.94 8.65 5.24
CA THR A 32 -13.40 8.65 5.26
C THR A 32 -13.92 7.33 4.70
N GLY A 33 -15.11 6.89 5.15
CA GLY A 33 -15.65 5.58 4.80
C GLY A 33 -15.22 4.47 5.77
N ASP A 34 -16.03 3.42 5.83
CA ASP A 34 -15.81 2.22 6.65
C ASP A 34 -15.32 1.06 5.77
N TRP A 35 -14.00 0.95 5.63
CA TRP A 35 -13.36 0.04 4.67
C TRP A 35 -13.11 -1.34 5.28
N ASP A 36 -13.34 -2.39 4.49
CA ASP A 36 -13.01 -3.76 4.89
C ASP A 36 -11.53 -4.08 4.69
N TRP A 37 -10.83 -3.30 3.85
CA TRP A 37 -9.37 -3.34 3.70
C TRP A 37 -8.81 -1.99 3.26
N ILE A 38 -7.71 -1.59 3.86
CA ILE A 38 -7.00 -0.35 3.55
C ILE A 38 -5.56 -0.68 3.19
N CYS A 39 -5.19 -0.47 1.94
CA CYS A 39 -3.82 -0.51 1.46
C CYS A 39 -3.24 0.91 1.41
N LEU A 40 -2.32 1.19 2.33
CA LEU A 40 -1.53 2.42 2.33
C LEU A 40 -0.29 2.25 1.44
N SER A 41 -0.17 3.07 0.40
CA SER A 41 1.03 3.17 -0.43
C SER A 41 1.60 4.58 -0.40
N PRO A 42 2.44 4.91 0.61
CA PRO A 42 2.90 6.28 0.86
C PRO A 42 3.68 6.83 -0.33
N LYS A 43 3.50 8.11 -0.63
CA LYS A 43 4.21 8.81 -1.71
C LYS A 43 5.17 9.84 -1.13
N LYS A 44 6.34 10.00 -1.75
CA LYS A 44 7.36 10.98 -1.30
C LYS A 44 6.88 12.43 -1.41
N THR A 45 5.91 12.71 -2.28
CA THR A 45 5.37 14.06 -2.53
C THR A 45 4.40 14.53 -1.44
N ALA A 46 3.78 13.62 -0.70
CA ALA A 46 2.81 13.98 0.34
C ALA A 46 2.84 12.93 1.47
N LYS A 47 3.06 13.39 2.70
CA LYS A 47 3.14 12.52 3.87
C LYS A 47 1.77 11.94 4.21
N PRO A 48 1.68 10.64 4.55
CA PRO A 48 0.46 10.08 5.10
C PRO A 48 0.07 10.74 6.42
N LEU A 49 -1.23 10.88 6.67
CA LEU A 49 -1.75 11.26 7.98
C LEU A 49 -1.57 10.12 8.99
N GLU A 50 -1.33 10.48 10.26
CA GLU A 50 -1.08 9.50 11.33
C GLU A 50 -2.21 8.48 11.50
N ALA A 51 -3.45 8.87 11.21
CA ALA A 51 -4.62 7.99 11.27
C ALA A 51 -4.47 6.71 10.42
N TYR A 52 -3.70 6.75 9.32
CA TYR A 52 -3.50 5.58 8.46
C TYR A 52 -2.61 4.52 9.10
N TYR A 53 -1.63 4.89 9.92
CA TYR A 53 -0.73 3.91 10.52
C TYR A 53 -1.44 2.98 11.52
N ASN A 54 -2.56 3.44 12.09
CA ASN A 54 -3.40 2.66 12.99
C ASN A 54 -4.54 1.91 12.28
N ALA A 55 -4.88 2.28 11.04
CA ALA A 55 -6.04 1.76 10.33
C ALA A 55 -5.70 0.92 9.10
N ALA A 56 -4.48 1.06 8.56
CA ALA A 56 -4.06 0.35 7.35
C ALA A 56 -3.85 -1.14 7.64
N HIS A 57 -4.49 -1.98 6.82
CA HIS A 57 -4.33 -3.43 6.88
C HIS A 57 -3.08 -3.88 6.13
N GLU A 58 -2.65 -3.05 5.17
CA GLU A 58 -1.52 -3.30 4.29
C GLU A 58 -0.70 -2.03 4.09
N LEU A 59 0.61 -2.13 4.28
CA LEU A 59 1.60 -1.15 3.83
C LEU A 59 2.26 -1.67 2.56
N LYS A 60 2.07 -0.98 1.44
CA LYS A 60 2.67 -1.32 0.14
C LYS A 60 3.62 -0.25 -0.34
N VAL A 61 4.91 -0.52 -0.21
CA VAL A 61 5.97 0.44 -0.56
C VAL A 61 6.49 0.17 -1.96
N ILE A 62 6.54 1.22 -2.77
CA ILE A 62 7.07 1.14 -4.13
C ILE A 62 8.59 1.29 -4.07
N ILE A 63 9.31 0.33 -4.64
CA ILE A 63 10.76 0.29 -4.71
C ILE A 63 11.20 0.68 -6.12
N TYR A 64 11.69 1.91 -6.26
CA TYR A 64 12.27 2.45 -7.49
C TYR A 64 13.80 2.37 -7.46
N ASN A 65 14.41 2.54 -6.29
CA ASN A 65 15.85 2.38 -6.06
C ASN A 65 16.14 1.85 -4.64
N GLN A 66 17.41 1.57 -4.33
CA GLN A 66 17.80 0.97 -3.05
C GLN A 66 17.49 1.86 -1.81
N ASN A 67 17.42 3.18 -1.95
CA ASN A 67 17.06 4.05 -0.83
C ASN A 67 15.60 3.85 -0.39
N ASP A 68 14.76 3.27 -1.24
CA ASP A 68 13.35 3.01 -0.92
C ASP A 68 13.18 1.88 0.11
N PHE A 69 14.18 1.02 0.31
CA PHE A 69 14.15 0.05 1.43
C PHE A 69 14.17 0.77 2.77
N LYS A 70 14.99 1.82 2.91
CA LYS A 70 15.01 2.65 4.13
C LYS A 70 13.65 3.32 4.35
N TRP A 71 13.07 3.89 3.29
CA TRP A 71 11.73 4.47 3.34
C TRP A 71 10.67 3.45 3.77
N ALA A 72 10.80 2.21 3.29
CA ALA A 72 9.90 1.13 3.65
C ALA A 72 9.96 0.82 5.16
N GLU A 73 11.17 0.69 5.71
CA GLU A 73 11.38 0.48 7.15
C GLU A 73 10.88 1.64 8.01
N GLU A 74 11.10 2.89 7.58
CA GLU A 74 10.62 4.09 8.29
C GLU A 74 9.09 4.13 8.43
N HIS A 75 8.37 3.68 7.39
CA HIS A 75 6.90 3.57 7.46
C HIS A 75 6.45 2.32 8.20
N ALA A 76 7.13 1.19 8.02
CA ALA A 76 6.81 -0.06 8.72
C ALA A 76 6.95 0.09 10.23
N ALA A 77 7.94 0.86 10.72
CA ALA A 77 8.14 1.11 12.14
C ALA A 77 6.99 1.87 12.82
N LYS A 78 6.11 2.52 12.03
CA LYS A 78 4.95 3.24 12.54
C LYS A 78 3.68 2.40 12.51
N MET A 79 3.67 1.29 11.76
CA MET A 79 2.50 0.45 11.60
C MET A 79 2.18 -0.29 12.90
N HIS A 80 0.89 -0.45 13.17
CA HIS A 80 0.43 -1.31 14.24
C HIS A 80 0.78 -2.79 13.99
N GLU A 81 0.80 -3.58 15.07
CA GLU A 81 0.95 -5.04 14.97
C GLU A 81 -0.21 -5.64 14.18
N GLY A 82 0.11 -6.45 13.16
CA GLY A 82 -0.88 -7.09 12.29
C GLY A 82 -1.03 -6.47 10.89
N CYS A 83 -0.46 -5.29 10.63
CA CYS A 83 -0.38 -4.73 9.28
C CYS A 83 0.54 -5.59 8.40
N GLN A 84 0.08 -5.93 7.20
CA GLN A 84 0.88 -6.70 6.24
C GLN A 84 1.83 -5.77 5.47
N LEU A 85 3.10 -6.18 5.37
CA LEU A 85 4.15 -5.37 4.78
C LEU A 85 4.54 -5.90 3.40
N PHE A 86 4.40 -5.07 2.36
CA PHE A 86 4.72 -5.43 0.98
C PHE A 86 5.71 -4.47 0.34
N LEU A 87 6.64 -5.06 -0.40
CA LEU A 87 7.54 -4.36 -1.32
C LEU A 87 7.07 -4.66 -2.74
N GLN A 88 6.78 -3.60 -3.50
CA GLN A 88 6.39 -3.71 -4.90
C GLN A 88 7.44 -2.99 -5.76
N PRO A 89 8.03 -3.63 -6.77
CA PRO A 89 8.91 -2.92 -7.69
C PRO A 89 8.12 -1.85 -8.43
N GLU A 90 8.74 -0.70 -8.65
CA GLU A 90 8.26 0.20 -9.68
C GLU A 90 8.40 -0.51 -11.04
N TRP A 91 7.37 -0.42 -11.88
CA TRP A 91 7.26 -1.18 -13.12
C TRP A 91 8.40 -0.95 -14.11
N SER A 92 8.74 0.31 -14.39
CA SER A 92 9.84 0.72 -15.26
C SER A 92 11.21 0.30 -14.74
N LYS A 93 11.30 -0.02 -13.43
CA LYS A 93 12.50 -0.49 -12.76
C LYS A 93 12.45 -1.96 -12.34
N ARG A 94 11.44 -2.72 -12.78
CA ARG A 94 11.22 -4.08 -12.25
C ARG A 94 12.44 -4.99 -12.45
N GLU A 95 13.06 -4.97 -13.62
CA GLU A 95 14.15 -5.92 -13.96
C GLU A 95 15.40 -5.63 -13.14
N GLU A 96 15.65 -4.35 -12.89
CA GLU A 96 16.73 -3.87 -12.04
C GLU A 96 16.46 -4.16 -10.56
N MET A 97 15.25 -3.85 -10.07
CA MET A 97 14.96 -3.90 -8.63
C MET A 97 14.45 -5.25 -8.12
N MET A 98 13.96 -6.15 -8.97
CA MET A 98 13.41 -7.44 -8.53
C MET A 98 14.43 -8.28 -7.75
N PRO A 99 15.68 -8.50 -8.23
CA PRO A 99 16.66 -9.30 -7.48
C PRO A 99 16.91 -8.71 -6.09
N HIS A 100 17.04 -7.39 -6.01
CA HIS A 100 17.24 -6.69 -4.74
C HIS A 100 16.04 -6.84 -3.78
N ILE A 101 14.81 -6.78 -4.29
CA ILE A 101 13.61 -6.98 -3.47
C ILE A 101 13.54 -8.41 -2.96
N VAL A 102 13.85 -9.40 -3.80
CA VAL A 102 13.88 -10.82 -3.41
C VAL A 102 14.90 -11.05 -2.30
N ASP A 103 16.14 -10.59 -2.50
CA ASP A 103 17.20 -10.70 -1.50
C ASP A 103 16.79 -10.02 -0.18
N TYR A 104 16.21 -8.82 -0.27
CA TYR A 104 15.74 -8.07 0.91
C TYR A 104 14.66 -8.82 1.68
N VAL A 105 13.65 -9.35 1.00
CA VAL A 105 12.56 -10.12 1.63
C VAL A 105 13.10 -11.40 2.29
N MET A 106 14.06 -12.09 1.66
CA MET A 106 14.70 -13.27 2.25
C MET A 106 15.45 -12.95 3.55
N MET A 107 16.09 -11.77 3.63
CA MET A 107 16.75 -11.30 4.85
C MET A 107 15.78 -10.72 5.90
N HIS A 108 14.63 -10.22 5.45
CA HIS A 108 13.64 -9.54 6.29
C HIS A 108 12.25 -10.16 6.09
N PRO A 109 11.98 -11.36 6.66
CA PRO A 109 10.79 -12.17 6.35
C PRO A 109 9.46 -11.57 6.81
N LYS A 110 9.47 -10.42 7.50
CA LYS A 110 8.28 -9.62 7.77
C LYS A 110 7.70 -9.00 6.49
N TRP A 111 8.53 -8.80 5.46
CA TRP A 111 8.13 -8.26 4.17
C TRP A 111 7.69 -9.37 3.22
N LYS A 112 6.77 -9.03 2.33
CA LYS A 112 6.30 -9.87 1.23
C LYS A 112 6.55 -9.16 -0.10
N VAL A 113 6.69 -9.92 -1.18
CA VAL A 113 6.77 -9.37 -2.54
C VAL A 113 5.34 -9.15 -3.07
N SER A 114 5.06 -7.97 -3.59
CA SER A 114 3.84 -7.67 -4.34
C SER A 114 4.19 -7.44 -5.81
N LEU A 115 3.48 -8.10 -6.73
CA LEU A 115 3.70 -8.01 -8.16
C LEU A 115 2.50 -7.37 -8.85
N GLN A 116 2.78 -6.53 -9.84
CA GLN A 116 1.75 -5.98 -10.74
C GLN A 116 1.36 -7.02 -11.79
N THR A 117 0.75 -8.12 -11.36
CA THR A 117 0.45 -9.31 -12.19
C THR A 117 -0.35 -8.98 -13.45
N HIS A 118 -1.29 -8.04 -13.38
CA HIS A 118 -2.07 -7.54 -14.51
C HIS A 118 -1.19 -7.06 -15.69
N LYS A 119 -0.04 -6.43 -15.39
CA LYS A 119 0.90 -5.97 -16.43
C LYS A 119 1.67 -7.09 -17.11
N TYR A 120 1.93 -8.19 -16.39
CA TYR A 120 2.52 -9.40 -16.98
C TYR A 120 1.50 -10.14 -17.84
N MET A 121 0.23 -10.12 -17.45
CA MET A 121 -0.86 -10.80 -18.15
C MET A 121 -1.49 -9.96 -19.27
N HIS A 122 -1.09 -8.69 -19.40
CA HIS A 122 -1.67 -7.73 -20.35
C HIS A 122 -3.20 -7.57 -20.20
N ILE A 123 -3.68 -7.53 -18.95
CA ILE A 123 -5.08 -7.28 -18.62
C ILE A 123 -5.25 -5.95 -17.86
N PRO A 124 -6.41 -5.27 -17.98
CA PRO A 124 -6.72 -4.07 -17.22
C PRO A 124 -6.73 -4.28 -15.70
#